data_AF-A0A5C2HPV4-F1
#
_entry.id   AF-A0A5C2HPV4-F1
#
_cell.length_a   1.000
_cell.length_b   1.000
_cell.length_c   1.000
_cell.angle_alpha   90.00
_cell.angle_beta   90.00
_cell.angle_gamma   90.00
#
_symmetry.space_group_name_H-M   'P 1'
#
loop_
_entity.id
_entity.type
_entity.pdbx_description
1 polymer ?
#
loop_
_entity_poly.entity_id
_entity_poly.type
_entity_poly.pdbx_seq_one_letter_code
_entity_poly.pdbx_strand_id
1 'polypeptide(L)'
;MTLSFTTDGSHSGTPTVTLGGNGVTATNTSGNTYTASYTLQAGDTEGAVSFTIDAVDAAGNAMTQVTATTDSSSVSFDETAPALTAVSIASDNSDTTLAKTGDTVTLSFTTDGSHSGTPTVTLGGNGVTVTNTSGNTYTASYTLQAGDTEGAVSFTIDAVDAAGNAMTQVTATTDSSSVSFDETAPALTAVSIASDNSDTTLAKTGDTVTLSFHHRRQPQWHTDSDPWWQQRHSDQHQR
;
A
#
# COMPACT_ATOMS: atom_id res chain seq x y z
N MET A 1 -9.10 -5.55 -27.77
CA MET A 1 -8.99 -4.48 -28.77
C MET A 1 -9.64 -4.90 -30.09
N THR A 2 -9.88 -3.95 -31.00
CA THR A 2 -10.45 -4.21 -32.33
C THR A 2 -9.66 -3.45 -33.39
N LEU A 3 -9.22 -4.16 -34.43
CA LEU A 3 -8.64 -3.61 -35.64
C LEU A 3 -9.72 -3.52 -36.71
N SER A 4 -9.86 -2.35 -37.34
CA SER A 4 -10.77 -2.11 -38.45
C SER A 4 -9.97 -1.74 -39.69
N PHE A 5 -10.26 -2.37 -40.82
CA PHE A 5 -9.55 -2.11 -42.08
C PHE A 5 -10.44 -2.32 -43.29
N THR A 6 -10.05 -1.72 -44.42
CA THR A 6 -10.76 -1.86 -45.70
C THR A 6 -9.78 -2.37 -46.75
N THR A 7 -10.22 -3.33 -47.55
CA THR A 7 -9.46 -3.87 -48.68
C THR A 7 -9.89 -3.20 -49.99
N ASP A 8 -9.10 -3.36 -51.04
CA ASP A 8 -9.46 -2.92 -52.40
C ASP A 8 -10.49 -3.84 -53.08
N GLY A 9 -10.89 -4.94 -52.43
CA GLY A 9 -11.83 -5.94 -52.93
C GLY A 9 -11.23 -6.95 -53.91
N SER A 10 -9.92 -6.88 -54.17
CA SER A 10 -9.24 -7.78 -55.11
C SER A 10 -8.74 -9.08 -54.47
N HIS A 11 -9.21 -9.45 -53.28
CA HIS A 11 -8.77 -10.66 -52.58
C HIS A 11 -9.78 -11.81 -52.70
N SER A 12 -9.29 -13.04 -52.55
CA SER A 12 -10.07 -14.27 -52.46
C SER A 12 -10.16 -14.71 -51.00
N GLY A 13 -11.37 -15.01 -50.54
CA GLY A 13 -11.61 -15.41 -49.16
C GLY A 13 -11.40 -14.28 -48.14
N THR A 14 -11.36 -14.67 -46.86
CA THR A 14 -11.21 -13.76 -45.74
C THR A 14 -9.72 -13.47 -45.48
N PRO A 15 -9.33 -12.19 -45.31
CA PRO A 15 -7.97 -11.85 -44.90
C PRO A 15 -7.56 -12.57 -43.60
N THR A 16 -6.31 -13.00 -43.52
CA THR A 16 -5.74 -13.55 -42.29
C THR A 16 -5.14 -12.44 -41.46
N VAL A 17 -5.47 -12.41 -40.18
CA VAL A 17 -5.05 -11.33 -39.27
C VAL A 17 -4.40 -11.94 -38.03
N THR A 18 -3.32 -11.30 -37.55
CA THR A 18 -2.81 -11.53 -36.20
C THR A 18 -2.93 -10.27 -35.36
N LEU A 19 -3.19 -10.42 -34.06
CA LEU A 19 -3.20 -9.36 -33.06
C LEU A 19 -2.38 -9.83 -31.85
N GLY A 20 -1.33 -9.10 -31.49
CA GLY A 20 -0.41 -9.51 -30.42
C GLY A 20 0.24 -10.87 -30.69
N GLY A 21 0.48 -11.22 -31.96
CA GLY A 21 0.99 -12.53 -32.37
C GLY A 21 -0.05 -13.66 -32.38
N ASN A 22 -1.28 -13.41 -31.91
CA ASN A 22 -2.36 -14.40 -31.92
C ASN A 22 -3.17 -14.31 -33.21
N GLY A 23 -3.38 -15.45 -33.87
CA GLY A 23 -4.25 -15.53 -35.05
C GLY A 23 -5.70 -15.24 -34.69
N VAL A 24 -6.34 -14.32 -35.42
CA VAL A 24 -7.72 -13.89 -35.19
C VAL A 24 -8.54 -13.94 -36.48
N THR A 25 -9.83 -14.24 -36.32
CA THR A 25 -10.78 -14.25 -37.43
C THR A 25 -11.17 -12.82 -37.81
N ALA A 26 -10.88 -12.42 -39.04
CA ALA A 26 -11.45 -11.20 -39.61
C ALA A 26 -12.92 -11.44 -40.00
N THR A 27 -13.79 -10.49 -39.65
CA THR A 27 -15.23 -10.51 -39.93
C THR A 27 -15.55 -9.40 -40.91
N ASN A 28 -16.15 -9.74 -42.06
CA ASN A 28 -16.63 -8.74 -43.01
C ASN A 28 -17.85 -8.02 -42.40
N THR A 29 -17.77 -6.70 -42.25
CA THR A 29 -18.86 -5.90 -41.68
C THR A 29 -19.70 -5.22 -42.75
N SER A 30 -19.09 -4.84 -43.87
CA SER A 30 -19.79 -4.33 -45.05
C SER A 30 -18.85 -4.21 -46.25
N GLY A 31 -19.25 -4.71 -47.42
CA GLY A 31 -18.48 -4.54 -48.65
C GLY A 31 -17.05 -5.08 -48.51
N ASN A 32 -16.06 -4.19 -48.57
CA ASN A 32 -14.64 -4.53 -48.41
C ASN A 32 -14.09 -4.19 -47.02
N THR A 33 -14.94 -3.89 -46.05
CA THR A 33 -14.55 -3.51 -44.68
C THR A 33 -14.63 -4.71 -43.75
N TYR A 34 -13.60 -4.86 -42.93
CA TYR A 34 -13.41 -5.95 -42.00
C TYR A 34 -13.09 -5.44 -40.60
N THR A 35 -13.46 -6.23 -39.59
CA THR A 35 -12.99 -6.08 -38.22
C THR A 35 -12.36 -7.37 -37.74
N ALA A 36 -11.31 -7.25 -36.92
CA ALA A 36 -10.72 -8.37 -36.20
C ALA A 36 -10.52 -7.95 -34.74
N SER A 37 -10.92 -8.81 -33.81
CA SER A 37 -10.87 -8.50 -32.39
C SER A 37 -10.11 -9.58 -31.63
N TYR A 38 -9.35 -9.14 -30.65
CA TYR A 38 -8.65 -9.99 -29.69
C TYR A 38 -8.85 -9.43 -28.29
N THR A 39 -9.23 -10.30 -27.35
CA THR A 39 -9.25 -9.97 -25.93
C THR A 39 -7.91 -10.36 -25.35
N LEU A 40 -7.11 -9.36 -24.96
CA LEU A 40 -5.83 -9.56 -24.31
C LEU A 40 -6.02 -10.32 -22.99
N GLN A 41 -5.08 -11.19 -22.67
CA GLN A 41 -5.10 -12.09 -21.53
C GLN A 41 -3.86 -11.86 -20.67
N ALA A 42 -3.92 -12.35 -19.43
CA ALA A 42 -2.76 -12.31 -18.56
C ALA A 42 -1.60 -13.13 -19.15
N GLY A 43 -0.40 -12.54 -19.18
CA GLY A 43 0.78 -13.12 -19.81
C GLY A 43 0.93 -12.84 -21.31
N ASP A 44 0.01 -12.09 -21.93
CA ASP A 44 0.29 -11.50 -23.25
C ASP A 44 1.47 -10.52 -23.14
N THR A 45 2.21 -10.31 -24.23
CA THR A 45 3.38 -9.44 -24.19
C THR A 45 2.99 -7.98 -24.02
N GLU A 46 3.49 -7.35 -22.95
CA GLU A 46 3.32 -5.91 -22.70
C GLU A 46 4.02 -5.03 -23.73
N GLY A 47 3.56 -3.79 -23.82
CA GLY A 47 4.02 -2.78 -24.77
C GLY A 47 3.10 -2.66 -25.98
N ALA A 48 3.63 -2.10 -27.07
CA ALA A 48 2.85 -1.85 -28.27
C ALA A 48 2.32 -3.18 -28.87
N VAL A 49 1.00 -3.29 -29.02
CA VAL A 49 0.38 -4.48 -29.55
C VAL A 49 0.56 -4.50 -31.07
N SER A 50 1.33 -5.48 -31.55
CA SER A 50 1.58 -5.69 -32.98
C SER A 50 0.38 -6.32 -33.69
N PHE A 51 0.32 -6.16 -35.00
CA PHE A 51 -0.65 -6.85 -35.84
C PHE A 51 -0.07 -7.16 -37.22
N THR A 52 -0.66 -8.15 -37.89
CA THR A 52 -0.42 -8.39 -39.31
C THR A 52 -1.74 -8.55 -40.05
N ILE A 53 -1.79 -8.13 -41.31
CA ILE A 53 -2.87 -8.44 -42.24
C ILE A 53 -2.24 -9.01 -43.50
N ASP A 54 -2.72 -10.18 -43.91
CA ASP A 54 -2.35 -10.84 -45.16
C ASP A 54 -3.62 -11.21 -45.94
N ALA A 55 -3.53 -11.15 -47.26
CA ALA A 55 -4.58 -11.55 -48.18
C ALA A 55 -3.97 -12.05 -49.49
N VAL A 56 -4.71 -12.89 -50.19
CA VAL A 56 -4.32 -13.45 -51.49
C VAL A 56 -5.48 -13.27 -52.45
N ASP A 57 -5.22 -12.89 -53.69
CA ASP A 57 -6.26 -12.78 -54.72
C ASP A 57 -6.73 -14.14 -55.28
N ALA A 58 -7.74 -14.12 -56.15
CA ALA A 58 -8.27 -15.34 -56.76
C ALA A 58 -7.27 -16.04 -57.71
N ALA A 59 -6.26 -15.31 -58.19
CA ALA A 59 -5.19 -15.84 -59.04
C ALA A 59 -3.99 -16.37 -58.22
N GLY A 60 -3.98 -16.17 -56.89
CA GLY A 60 -2.92 -16.62 -56.00
C GLY A 60 -1.84 -15.57 -55.72
N ASN A 61 -2.03 -14.30 -56.10
CA ASN A 61 -1.10 -13.23 -55.79
C ASN A 61 -1.28 -12.77 -54.34
N ALA A 62 -0.23 -12.91 -53.53
CA ALA A 62 -0.22 -12.43 -52.14
C ALA A 62 0.05 -10.92 -52.08
N MET A 63 -0.66 -10.21 -51.20
CA MET A 63 -0.32 -8.82 -50.89
C MET A 63 1.00 -8.71 -50.12
N THR A 64 1.58 -7.51 -50.08
CA THR A 64 2.59 -7.18 -49.07
C THR A 64 1.92 -7.13 -47.70
N GLN A 65 2.46 -7.88 -46.73
CA GLN A 65 1.94 -7.90 -45.37
C GLN A 65 1.86 -6.49 -44.79
N VAL A 66 0.71 -6.15 -44.20
CA VAL A 66 0.51 -4.87 -43.51
C VAL A 66 0.78 -5.05 -42.03
N THR A 67 1.64 -4.20 -41.46
CA THR A 67 2.05 -4.25 -40.04
C THR A 67 1.97 -2.90 -39.32
N ALA A 68 1.39 -1.89 -39.97
CA ALA A 68 1.26 -0.53 -39.44
C ALA A 68 -0.06 0.08 -39.89
N THR A 69 -0.62 0.93 -39.04
CA THR A 69 -1.84 1.68 -39.35
C THR A 69 -1.54 2.83 -40.31
N THR A 70 -2.53 3.24 -41.10
CA THR A 70 -2.38 4.35 -42.04
C THR A 70 -2.55 5.72 -41.40
N ASP A 71 -3.11 5.76 -40.18
CA ASP A 71 -3.37 6.98 -39.40
C ASP A 71 -2.41 7.14 -38.21
N SER A 72 -1.40 6.28 -38.10
CA SER A 72 -0.44 6.23 -36.98
C SER A 72 -1.07 5.89 -35.62
N SER A 73 -2.32 5.40 -35.58
CA SER A 73 -2.92 4.91 -34.33
C SER A 73 -2.18 3.67 -33.82
N SER A 74 -2.13 3.53 -32.49
CA SER A 74 -1.52 2.39 -31.81
C SER A 74 -2.24 2.10 -30.49
N VAL A 75 -2.07 0.88 -29.99
CA VAL A 75 -2.56 0.42 -28.69
C VAL A 75 -1.38 -0.21 -27.96
N SER A 76 -1.18 0.14 -26.70
CA SER A 76 -0.24 -0.55 -25.82
C SER A 76 -0.99 -1.37 -24.78
N PHE A 77 -0.47 -2.56 -24.50
CA PHE A 77 -0.93 -3.42 -23.42
C PHE A 77 0.01 -3.28 -22.23
N ASP A 78 -0.56 -3.23 -21.04
CA ASP A 78 0.14 -3.13 -19.76
C ASP A 78 -0.74 -3.83 -18.72
N GLU A 79 -0.21 -4.86 -18.07
CA GLU A 79 -0.87 -5.60 -17.00
C GLU A 79 -0.13 -5.47 -15.66
N THR A 80 0.98 -4.73 -15.63
CA THR A 80 1.86 -4.63 -14.47
C THR A 80 1.37 -3.53 -13.54
N ALA A 81 0.85 -3.94 -12.38
CA ALA A 81 0.45 -3.00 -11.34
C ALA A 81 1.67 -2.28 -10.71
N PRO A 82 1.49 -1.03 -10.23
CA PRO A 82 2.54 -0.31 -9.53
C PRO A 82 3.02 -0.98 -8.25
N ALA A 83 4.30 -0.76 -7.91
CA ALA A 83 4.90 -1.22 -6.67
C ALA A 83 5.54 -0.09 -5.84
N LEU A 84 5.72 -0.36 -4.55
CA LEU A 84 6.53 0.46 -3.65
C LEU A 84 7.90 -0.18 -3.46
N THR A 85 8.94 0.64 -3.45
CA THR A 85 10.33 0.22 -3.25
C THR A 85 10.82 0.47 -1.82
N ALA A 86 10.21 1.41 -1.10
CA ALA A 86 10.49 1.71 0.29
C ALA A 86 9.25 2.25 0.99
N VAL A 87 9.03 1.86 2.25
CA VAL A 87 7.97 2.36 3.14
C VAL A 87 8.50 2.38 4.57
N SER A 88 8.37 3.51 5.26
CA SER A 88 8.78 3.70 6.65
C SER A 88 7.82 4.62 7.39
N ILE A 89 7.66 4.45 8.70
CA ILE A 89 6.79 5.26 9.55
C ILE A 89 7.52 5.71 10.82
N ALA A 90 7.31 6.96 11.23
CA ALA A 90 7.89 7.53 12.44
C ALA A 90 6.98 8.61 13.04
N SER A 91 7.06 8.84 14.34
CA SER A 91 6.47 10.01 15.01
C SER A 91 7.50 11.13 15.21
N ASP A 92 7.02 12.32 15.55
CA ASP A 92 7.83 13.45 16.01
C ASP A 92 8.11 13.42 17.54
N ASN A 93 7.76 12.34 18.22
CA ASN A 93 8.12 12.13 19.62
C ASN A 93 9.63 11.96 19.78
N SER A 94 10.14 12.21 20.99
CA SER A 94 11.55 11.94 21.32
C SER A 94 11.96 10.48 21.10
N ASP A 95 11.04 9.54 21.30
CA ASP A 95 11.16 8.17 20.81
C ASP A 95 10.23 8.04 19.60
N THR A 96 10.81 7.98 18.40
CA THR A 96 10.05 8.01 17.14
C THR A 96 9.17 6.79 16.92
N THR A 97 9.27 5.76 17.78
CA THR A 97 8.43 4.56 17.77
C THR A 97 7.19 4.70 18.65
N LEU A 98 7.10 5.76 19.44
CA LEU A 98 5.99 6.04 20.34
C LEU A 98 5.30 7.35 19.95
N ALA A 99 4.02 7.47 20.23
CA ALA A 99 3.29 8.71 20.05
C ALA A 99 2.23 8.88 21.14
N LYS A 100 1.91 10.13 21.47
CA LYS A 100 0.78 10.52 22.31
C LYS A 100 -0.06 11.58 21.60
N THR A 101 -1.14 12.03 22.23
CA THR A 101 -2.01 13.06 21.65
C THR A 101 -1.21 14.32 21.32
N GLY A 102 -1.38 14.83 20.11
CA GLY A 102 -0.68 16.00 19.58
C GLY A 102 0.63 15.70 18.87
N ASP A 103 1.17 14.48 18.98
CA ASP A 103 2.32 14.04 18.18
C ASP A 103 1.87 13.78 16.73
N THR A 104 2.76 14.04 15.77
CA THR A 104 2.54 13.82 14.34
C THR A 104 3.24 12.56 13.88
N VAL A 105 2.47 11.62 13.35
CA VAL A 105 2.99 10.43 12.66
C VAL A 105 3.16 10.75 11.19
N THR A 106 4.32 10.41 10.64
CA THR A 106 4.67 10.59 9.23
C THR A 106 5.02 9.24 8.60
N LEU A 107 4.29 8.91 7.55
CA LEU A 107 4.56 7.82 6.64
C LEU A 107 5.36 8.35 5.45
N SER A 108 6.53 7.78 5.19
CA SER A 108 7.37 8.07 4.02
C SER A 108 7.46 6.85 3.12
N PHE A 109 7.27 7.03 1.82
CA PHE A 109 7.34 5.91 0.87
C PHE A 109 7.85 6.34 -0.50
N THR A 110 8.41 5.37 -1.23
CA THR A 110 8.92 5.56 -2.60
C THR A 110 8.24 4.56 -3.52
N THR A 111 7.70 5.05 -4.63
CA THR A 111 7.09 4.23 -5.69
C THR A 111 8.13 3.84 -6.75
N ASP A 112 7.84 2.82 -7.55
CA ASP A 112 8.65 2.47 -8.72
C ASP A 112 8.51 3.45 -9.90
N GLY A 113 7.55 4.38 -9.82
CA GLY A 113 7.25 5.40 -10.84
C GLY A 113 6.28 4.98 -11.93
N SER A 114 5.68 3.79 -11.85
CA SER A 114 4.72 3.30 -12.84
C SER A 114 3.26 3.74 -12.58
N HIS A 115 2.96 4.28 -11.39
CA HIS A 115 1.62 4.75 -11.07
C HIS A 115 1.22 6.02 -11.84
N SER A 116 -0.08 6.26 -11.93
CA SER A 116 -0.71 7.48 -12.45
C SER A 116 -1.32 8.29 -11.32
N GLY A 117 -1.13 9.61 -11.37
CA GLY A 117 -1.63 10.52 -10.33
C GLY A 117 -0.93 10.34 -8.97
N THR A 118 -1.54 10.89 -7.92
CA THR A 118 -1.01 10.79 -6.56
C THR A 118 -1.59 9.56 -5.84
N PRO A 119 -0.77 8.73 -5.17
CA PRO A 119 -1.25 7.63 -4.33
C PRO A 119 -2.23 8.11 -3.23
N THR A 120 -3.10 7.23 -2.77
CA THR A 120 -3.99 7.50 -1.62
C THR A 120 -3.48 6.78 -0.38
N VAL A 121 -3.54 7.47 0.76
CA VAL A 121 -3.06 6.94 2.04
C VAL A 121 -4.11 7.10 3.13
N THR A 122 -4.24 6.08 3.96
CA THR A 122 -4.86 6.22 5.28
C THR A 122 -3.82 6.04 6.39
N LEU A 123 -3.96 6.77 7.49
CA LEU A 123 -3.08 6.73 8.65
C LEU A 123 -3.94 6.83 9.92
N GLY A 124 -3.82 5.85 10.82
CA GLY A 124 -4.73 5.70 11.97
C GLY A 124 -6.20 5.52 11.57
N GLY A 125 -6.47 4.99 10.36
CA GLY A 125 -7.83 4.88 9.81
C GLY A 125 -8.37 6.17 9.17
N ASN A 126 -7.62 7.26 9.18
CA ASN A 126 -8.02 8.53 8.59
C ASN A 126 -7.38 8.72 7.21
N GLY A 127 -8.15 9.18 6.22
CA GLY A 127 -7.59 9.59 4.93
C GLY A 127 -6.72 10.84 5.09
N VAL A 128 -5.50 10.80 4.53
CA VAL A 128 -4.50 11.87 4.67
C VAL A 128 -4.03 12.38 3.31
N THR A 129 -3.62 13.65 3.28
CA THR A 129 -3.04 14.24 2.07
C THR A 129 -1.62 13.71 1.86
N VAL A 130 -1.36 13.22 0.65
CA VAL A 130 -0.04 12.78 0.22
C VAL A 130 0.69 13.92 -0.48
N THR A 131 1.92 14.18 -0.06
CA THR A 131 2.81 15.20 -0.64
C THR A 131 3.98 14.53 -1.35
N ASN A 132 4.22 14.87 -2.62
CA ASN A 132 5.43 14.46 -3.31
C ASN A 132 6.60 15.33 -2.84
N THR A 133 7.63 14.70 -2.25
CA THR A 133 8.80 15.43 -1.74
C THR A 133 9.93 15.49 -2.77
N SER A 134 10.07 14.44 -3.59
CA SER A 134 11.06 14.39 -4.67
C SER A 134 10.85 13.17 -5.56
N GLY A 135 10.81 13.36 -6.88
CA GLY A 135 10.72 12.25 -7.85
C GLY A 135 9.55 11.32 -7.53
N ASN A 136 9.86 10.07 -7.18
CA ASN A 136 8.88 9.04 -6.80
C ASN A 136 8.71 8.87 -5.28
N THR A 137 9.18 9.84 -4.49
CA THR A 137 9.13 9.80 -3.01
C THR A 137 8.05 10.73 -2.49
N TYR A 138 7.29 10.21 -1.53
CA TYR A 138 6.11 10.84 -0.97
C TYR A 138 6.11 10.77 0.55
N THR A 139 5.42 11.72 1.17
CA THR A 139 5.10 11.70 2.59
C THR A 139 3.61 11.92 2.81
N ALA A 140 3.09 11.34 3.89
CA ALA A 140 1.75 11.58 4.38
C ALA A 140 1.79 11.61 5.91
N SER A 141 1.13 12.58 6.52
CA SER A 141 1.21 12.80 7.96
C SER A 141 -0.16 12.96 8.60
N TYR A 142 -0.26 12.54 9.87
CA TYR A 142 -1.45 12.67 10.69
C TYR A 142 -1.04 13.05 12.12
N THR A 143 -1.64 14.11 12.66
CA THR A 143 -1.47 14.48 14.06
C THR A 143 -2.51 13.76 14.90
N LEU A 144 -2.06 12.88 15.78
CA LEU A 144 -2.92 12.04 16.61
C LEU A 144 -3.74 12.90 17.57
N GLN A 145 -5.02 12.59 17.69
CA GLN A 145 -6.01 13.30 18.48
C GLN A 145 -6.47 12.49 19.69
N ALA A 146 -7.12 13.16 20.62
CA ALA A 146 -7.76 12.47 21.74
C ALA A 146 -8.91 11.57 21.23
N GLY A 147 -8.93 10.31 21.66
CA GLY A 147 -9.91 9.32 21.22
C GLY A 147 -9.56 8.57 19.94
N ASP A 148 -8.37 8.80 19.36
CA ASP A 148 -7.80 7.86 18.40
C ASP A 148 -7.56 6.49 19.07
N THR A 149 -7.51 5.42 18.27
CA THR A 149 -7.34 4.07 18.82
C THR A 149 -5.91 3.86 19.30
N GLU A 150 -5.72 3.59 20.60
CA GLU A 150 -4.43 3.21 21.18
C GLU A 150 -3.87 1.91 20.60
N GLY A 151 -2.54 1.79 20.62
CA GLY A 151 -1.79 0.67 20.05
C GLY A 151 -1.07 1.05 18.75
N ALA A 152 -0.79 0.05 17.91
CA ALA A 152 -0.05 0.27 16.67
C ALA A 152 -0.84 1.15 15.69
N VAL A 153 -0.22 2.23 15.21
CA VAL A 153 -0.80 3.12 14.22
C VAL A 153 -0.81 2.43 12.85
N SER A 154 -1.99 1.98 12.43
CA SER A 154 -2.21 1.33 11.13
C SER A 154 -2.15 2.32 9.98
N PHE A 155 -1.76 1.87 8.78
CA PHE A 155 -1.85 2.64 7.55
C PHE A 155 -2.23 1.78 6.36
N THR A 156 -2.70 2.42 5.29
CA THR A 156 -2.83 1.81 3.96
C THR A 156 -2.24 2.73 2.90
N ILE A 157 -1.66 2.16 1.85
CA ILE A 157 -1.24 2.89 0.65
C ILE A 157 -1.83 2.17 -0.57
N ASP A 158 -2.51 2.93 -1.43
CA ASP A 158 -3.10 2.46 -2.68
C ASP A 158 -2.67 3.37 -3.85
N ALA A 159 -2.49 2.76 -5.03
CA ALA A 159 -2.13 3.44 -6.26
C ALA A 159 -2.61 2.63 -7.47
N VAL A 160 -2.78 3.30 -8.60
CA VAL A 160 -3.20 2.74 -9.88
C VAL A 160 -2.34 3.34 -10.98
N ASP A 161 -2.01 2.58 -12.02
CA ASP A 161 -1.31 3.11 -13.19
C ASP A 161 -2.26 3.78 -14.21
N ALA A 162 -1.74 4.13 -15.38
CA ALA A 162 -2.53 4.73 -16.46
C ALA A 162 -3.39 3.71 -17.23
N ALA A 163 -3.03 2.43 -17.21
CA ALA A 163 -3.79 1.34 -17.83
C ALA A 163 -4.95 0.86 -16.94
N GLY A 164 -4.95 1.24 -15.66
CA GLY A 164 -5.95 0.87 -14.66
C GLY A 164 -5.53 -0.30 -13.77
N ASN A 165 -4.28 -0.75 -13.81
CA ASN A 165 -3.79 -1.80 -12.93
C ASN A 165 -3.59 -1.24 -11.53
N ALA A 166 -4.36 -1.74 -10.57
CA ALA A 166 -4.28 -1.33 -9.18
C ALA A 166 -3.21 -2.15 -8.45
N MET A 167 -2.39 -1.47 -7.64
CA MET A 167 -1.46 -2.16 -6.75
C MET A 167 -2.19 -3.03 -5.73
N THR A 168 -1.51 -4.04 -5.20
CA THR A 168 -1.97 -4.66 -3.95
C THR A 168 -1.79 -3.67 -2.81
N GLN A 169 -2.86 -3.40 -2.05
CA GLN A 169 -2.83 -2.45 -0.94
C GLN A 169 -1.68 -2.76 0.03
N VAL A 170 -0.86 -1.75 0.34
CA VAL A 170 0.28 -1.90 1.25
C VAL A 170 -0.12 -1.47 2.66
N THR A 171 0.14 -2.34 3.64
CA THR A 171 -0.25 -2.15 5.05
C THR A 171 0.90 -2.39 6.04
N ALA A 172 2.12 -2.58 5.53
CA ALA A 172 3.32 -2.83 6.31
C ALA A 172 4.52 -2.06 5.76
N THR A 173 5.45 -1.72 6.64
CA THR A 173 6.69 -1.03 6.29
C THR A 173 7.70 -2.01 5.71
N THR A 174 8.61 -1.52 4.87
CA THR A 174 9.69 -2.35 4.30
C THR A 174 10.88 -2.47 5.24
N ASP A 175 11.01 -1.55 6.19
CA ASP A 175 12.11 -1.47 7.16
C ASP A 175 11.72 -1.96 8.56
N SER A 176 10.52 -2.54 8.72
CA SER A 176 9.95 -2.97 10.01
C SER A 176 9.73 -1.84 11.03
N SER A 177 9.76 -0.57 10.61
CA SER A 177 9.38 0.55 11.48
C SER A 177 7.90 0.49 11.85
N SER A 178 7.58 0.95 13.05
CA SER A 178 6.21 1.01 13.60
C SER A 178 6.09 2.14 14.61
N VAL A 179 4.89 2.71 14.74
CA VAL A 179 4.57 3.68 15.80
C VAL A 179 3.45 3.13 16.68
N SER A 180 3.62 3.17 18.00
CA SER A 180 2.58 2.86 18.99
C SER A 180 2.04 4.14 19.62
N PHE A 181 0.72 4.34 19.52
CA PHE A 181 0.01 5.43 20.15
C PHE A 181 -0.49 5.05 21.55
N ASP A 182 -0.28 5.94 22.52
CA ASP A 182 -0.77 5.83 23.89
C ASP A 182 -1.16 7.23 24.40
N GLU A 183 -2.45 7.41 24.70
CA GLU A 183 -2.99 8.65 25.28
C GLU A 183 -3.27 8.51 26.78
N THR A 184 -3.14 7.31 27.33
CA THR A 184 -3.48 7.00 28.71
C THR A 184 -2.37 7.48 29.66
N ALA A 185 -2.64 8.57 30.38
CA ALA A 185 -1.74 9.04 31.41
C ALA A 185 -1.55 7.99 32.53
N PRO A 186 -0.32 7.83 33.08
CA PRO A 186 -0.09 7.01 34.25
C PRO A 186 -0.96 7.46 35.43
N ALA A 187 -1.59 6.52 36.13
CA ALA A 187 -2.43 6.80 37.29
C ALA A 187 -2.04 5.92 38.49
N LEU A 188 -1.97 6.54 39.67
CA LEU A 188 -1.93 5.82 40.94
C LEU A 188 -3.35 5.43 41.33
N THR A 189 -3.55 4.16 41.66
CA THR A 189 -4.88 3.62 42.01
C THR A 189 -5.10 3.51 43.51
N ALA A 190 -4.03 3.54 44.30
CA ALA A 190 -4.10 3.59 45.75
C ALA A 190 -2.92 4.41 46.25
N VAL A 191 -3.16 5.35 47.15
CA VAL A 191 -2.13 6.10 47.87
C VAL A 191 -2.57 6.16 49.33
N SER A 192 -1.71 5.69 50.24
CA SER A 192 -2.00 5.70 51.67
C SER A 192 -0.76 6.06 52.47
N ILE A 193 -0.94 6.75 53.58
CA ILE A 193 0.11 7.08 54.52
C ILE A 193 -0.30 6.63 55.93
N ALA A 194 0.62 6.03 56.66
CA ALA A 194 0.37 5.55 58.02
C ALA A 194 1.66 5.60 58.84
N SER A 195 1.54 5.80 60.15
CA SER A 195 2.65 5.63 61.10
C SER A 195 2.68 4.22 61.70
N ASP A 196 3.82 3.84 62.28
CA ASP A 196 3.96 2.66 63.14
C ASP A 196 3.52 2.90 64.60
N ASN A 197 2.85 4.02 64.87
CA ASN A 197 2.24 4.32 66.16
C ASN A 197 1.02 3.41 66.41
N SER A 198 0.63 3.20 67.66
CA SER A 198 -0.59 2.47 68.00
C SER A 198 -1.86 3.08 67.38
N ASP A 199 -1.86 4.40 67.18
CA ASP A 199 -2.81 5.09 66.30
C ASP A 199 -2.09 5.50 65.02
N THR A 200 -2.36 4.81 63.92
CA THR A 200 -1.65 4.97 62.63
C THR A 200 -1.84 6.36 61.98
N THR A 201 -2.71 7.21 62.55
CA THR A 201 -2.96 8.58 62.10
C THR A 201 -2.11 9.63 62.83
N LEU A 202 -1.40 9.24 63.89
CA LEU A 202 -0.56 10.12 64.71
C LEU A 202 0.90 9.67 64.67
N ALA A 203 1.84 10.61 64.79
CA ALA A 203 3.26 10.29 64.90
C ALA A 203 3.97 11.21 65.91
N LYS A 204 4.93 10.67 66.65
CA LYS A 204 5.85 11.40 67.55
C LYS A 204 7.31 11.08 67.23
N THR A 205 8.24 11.71 67.94
CA THR A 205 9.67 11.41 67.80
C THR A 205 9.95 9.93 68.03
N GLY A 206 10.56 9.28 67.04
CA GLY A 206 10.89 7.85 67.06
C GLY A 206 9.94 6.97 66.24
N ASP A 207 8.79 7.48 65.80
CA ASP A 207 7.85 6.75 64.95
C ASP A 207 8.28 6.82 63.47
N THR A 208 8.00 5.76 62.71
CA THR A 208 8.21 5.66 61.26
C THR A 208 6.91 5.93 60.52
N VAL A 209 6.92 6.87 59.57
CA VAL A 209 5.78 7.14 58.68
C VAL A 209 6.04 6.50 57.32
N THR A 210 5.13 5.65 56.87
CA THR A 210 5.22 4.92 55.60
C THR A 210 4.21 5.45 54.60
N LEU A 211 4.69 5.83 53.42
CA LEU A 211 3.86 6.12 52.24
C LEU A 211 3.82 4.87 51.35
N SER A 212 2.62 4.41 51.01
CA SER A 212 2.38 3.29 50.10
C SER A 212 1.57 3.76 48.90
N PHE A 213 1.92 3.29 47.70
CA PHE A 213 1.13 3.55 46.50
C PHE A 213 1.16 2.38 45.52
N HIS A 214 0.11 2.26 44.70
CA HIS A 214 -0.02 1.28 43.64
C HIS A 214 -0.27 2.00 42.30
N HIS A 215 0.38 1.54 41.23
CA HIS A 215 0.12 1.98 39.86
C HIS A 215 -0.52 0.83 39.07
N ARG A 216 -1.34 1.13 38.06
CA ARG A 216 -1.72 0.12 37.05
C ARG A 216 -0.58 -0.05 36.06
N ARG A 217 -0.29 -1.30 35.68
CA ARG A 217 0.49 -1.57 34.46
C ARG A 217 -0.41 -1.33 33.26
N GLN A 218 0.07 -0.59 32.27
CA GLN A 218 -0.52 -0.62 30.94
C GLN A 218 -0.25 -1.98 30.30
N PRO A 219 -1.14 -2.48 29.41
CA PRO A 219 -0.85 -3.63 28.59
C PRO A 219 0.39 -3.29 27.74
N GLN A 220 1.51 -3.98 27.97
CA GLN A 220 2.65 -3.86 27.09
C GLN A 220 2.30 -4.58 25.78
N TRP A 221 2.24 -3.83 24.68
CA TRP A 221 2.02 -4.39 23.34
C TRP A 221 3.30 -5.06 22.84
N HIS A 222 3.74 -6.15 23.48
CA HIS A 222 4.76 -7.03 22.95
C HIS A 222 4.11 -8.31 22.46
N THR A 223 4.36 -8.68 21.21
CA THR A 223 4.13 -10.04 20.72
C THR A 223 5.13 -10.96 21.42
N ASP A 224 4.63 -11.74 22.37
CA ASP A 224 5.41 -12.70 23.15
C ASP A 224 6.21 -13.64 22.25
N SER A 225 7.53 -13.42 22.21
CA SER A 225 8.48 -14.40 21.66
C SER A 225 9.80 -14.50 22.45
N ASP A 226 9.91 -13.86 23.63
CA ASP A 226 11.15 -13.88 24.42
C ASP A 226 11.03 -14.71 25.73
N PRO A 227 11.68 -15.90 25.84
CA PRO A 227 11.51 -16.82 26.98
C PRO A 227 12.12 -16.35 28.32
N TRP A 228 12.72 -15.16 28.38
CA TRP A 228 13.54 -14.73 29.53
C TRP A 228 12.82 -13.90 30.60
N TRP A 229 11.50 -13.70 30.49
CA TRP A 229 10.76 -12.80 31.38
C TRP A 229 10.43 -13.38 32.77
N GLN A 230 10.35 -14.71 32.91
CA GLN A 230 9.95 -15.34 34.18
C GLN A 230 11.02 -15.32 35.29
N GLN A 231 12.30 -15.08 34.98
CA GLN A 231 13.38 -15.19 35.98
C GLN A 231 13.68 -13.88 36.74
N ARG A 232 13.25 -12.70 36.25
CA ARG A 232 13.63 -11.40 36.85
C ARG A 232 12.64 -10.83 37.85
N HIS A 233 11.46 -11.42 38.00
CA HIS A 233 10.42 -10.93 38.92
C HIS A 233 10.37 -11.67 40.28
N SER A 234 11.21 -12.70 40.50
CA SER A 234 11.32 -13.35 41.80
C SER A 234 12.27 -12.65 42.79
N ASP A 235 13.22 -11.83 42.31
CA ASP A 235 14.36 -11.38 43.12
C ASP A 235 14.22 -9.97 43.72
N GLN A 236 13.11 -9.26 43.46
CA GLN A 236 12.86 -7.91 43.99
C GLN A 236 12.03 -7.89 45.29
N HIS A 237 11.69 -9.06 45.87
CA HIS A 237 11.00 -9.16 47.16
C HIS A 237 11.86 -9.67 48.32
N GLN A 238 13.19 -9.70 48.16
CA GLN A 238 14.11 -9.92 49.29
C GLN A 238 15.26 -8.91 49.28
N ARG A 239 15.01 -7.71 49.80
CA ARG A 239 15.93 -6.90 50.60
C ARG A 239 15.24 -5.66 51.15
#